data_AF-A0A0P1A5G5-F1
#
_entry.id   AF-A0A0P1A5G5-F1
#
_cell.length_a   1.000
_cell.length_b   1.000
_cell.length_c   1.000
_cell.angle_alpha   90.00
_cell.angle_beta   90.00
_cell.angle_gamma   90.00
#
_symmetry.space_group_name_H-M   'P 1'
#
loop_
_entity.id
_entity.type
_entity.pdbx_description
1 polymer ?
#
loop_
_entity_poly.entity_id
_entity_poly.type
_entity_poly.pdbx_seq_one_letter_code
_entity_poly.pdbx_strand_id
1 'polypeptide(L)'
;MLQTQDQSLEEFFHLKLHIPLLSHVIKLIDKQGVSIDRNGVAEEIVRLFTANCNGGTLITWLGKIDDKSDQTIKSFMNSLMTSVMTSKLAYRLLSLRSTDFDDIHQILRGSNNIPKEKWELYLFNYAVYIHFNFIEHEAKSFSVVPYVHSVLRNHFKNNEEQLKQHLSAARASLSLVKENPGLYLVKRFSKDQLRLFKAALQFTDQTILVRKALQANRQASSFAKKLVGETAVATFKSMLENEELVQGLQAVLLDNEAVRLLKAIMREVNGVGDFSLLLTNLGAEMNSKEVEVVTKLDQLIKDEKTLELLKTSMVDASSVTMFKDALESEGRLKLVDDMLSSTELDSATILNGILDNKKRVQFLKEVLQDDTRLKLFRSALDDKIGVKMFKSALKDKKLVKGIDAVLKDKNQVFFLRVAVKDKGLANLFQAALEDKDTEHVENFLKALNEKKLANVFRSLLNEKFNVGWLETAVGTEGRKITRDLDKSERCMLLDEMIEYVDSLIKKRRQKG
;
A
#
# COMPACT_ATOMS: atom_id res chain seq x y z
N MET A 1 -3.04 -7.51 23.54
CA MET A 1 -3.10 -6.50 22.46
C MET A 1 -4.38 -5.69 22.52
N LEU A 2 -5.58 -6.30 22.49
CA LEU A 2 -6.87 -5.59 22.64
C LEU A 2 -7.14 -4.94 24.02
N GLN A 3 -6.21 -5.04 24.97
CA GLN A 3 -6.37 -4.59 26.36
C GLN A 3 -5.32 -3.56 26.81
N THR A 4 -4.43 -3.09 25.92
CA THR A 4 -3.55 -1.95 26.28
C THR A 4 -4.39 -0.67 26.28
N GLN A 5 -4.12 0.24 27.23
CA GLN A 5 -4.96 1.43 27.52
C GLN A 5 -5.20 2.34 26.31
N ASP A 6 -4.34 2.26 25.30
CA ASP A 6 -4.34 3.07 24.08
C ASP A 6 -4.26 2.23 22.79
N GLN A 7 -4.39 0.90 22.87
CA GLN A 7 -4.14 -0.02 21.75
C GLN A 7 -2.74 0.14 21.10
N SER A 8 -1.79 0.80 21.77
CA SER A 8 -0.41 0.95 21.30
C SER A 8 0.35 -0.35 21.51
N LEU A 9 1.30 -0.60 20.60
CA LEU A 9 2.26 -1.70 20.71
C LEU A 9 3.44 -1.36 21.64
N GLU A 10 3.57 -0.11 22.09
CA GLU A 10 4.71 0.34 22.89
C GLU A 10 4.86 -0.46 24.20
N GLU A 11 3.78 -0.58 24.99
CA GLU A 11 3.79 -1.36 26.23
C GLU A 11 4.07 -2.85 25.96
N PHE A 12 3.51 -3.40 24.88
CA PHE A 12 3.73 -4.80 24.49
C PHE A 12 5.21 -5.11 24.26
N PHE A 13 5.94 -4.21 23.60
CA PHE A 13 7.37 -4.35 23.36
C PHE A 13 8.22 -3.97 24.59
N HIS A 14 7.79 -2.98 25.37
CA HIS A 14 8.44 -2.61 26.63
C HIS A 14 8.47 -3.80 27.61
N LEU A 15 7.34 -4.51 27.73
CA LEU A 15 7.20 -5.73 28.54
C LEU A 15 7.84 -6.98 27.91
N LYS A 16 8.48 -6.83 26.74
CA LYS A 16 9.13 -7.92 25.97
C LYS A 16 8.21 -9.09 25.63
N LEU A 17 6.91 -8.84 25.51
CA LEU A 17 5.91 -9.88 25.18
C LEU A 17 6.05 -10.40 23.74
N HIS A 18 6.81 -9.70 22.89
CA HIS A 18 7.19 -10.18 21.56
C HIS A 18 8.03 -11.45 21.63
N ILE A 19 8.88 -11.63 22.65
CA ILE A 19 9.75 -12.81 22.75
C ILE A 19 8.94 -14.12 22.89
N PRO A 20 8.03 -14.28 23.88
CA PRO A 20 7.21 -15.48 23.99
C PRO A 20 6.27 -15.65 22.80
N LEU A 21 5.73 -14.55 22.22
CA LEU A 21 4.92 -14.61 21.01
C LEU A 21 5.72 -15.20 19.83
N LEU A 22 6.90 -14.66 19.53
CA LEU A 22 7.76 -15.14 18.45
C LEU A 22 8.17 -16.59 18.67
N SER A 23 8.52 -16.99 19.90
CA SER A 23 8.84 -18.38 20.23
C SER A 23 7.66 -19.32 19.98
N HIS A 24 6.45 -18.90 20.32
CA HIS A 24 5.25 -19.67 20.05
C HIS A 24 4.99 -19.80 18.54
N VAL A 25 5.09 -18.71 17.79
CA VAL A 25 4.89 -18.70 16.34
C VAL A 25 5.92 -19.55 15.62
N ILE A 26 7.20 -19.48 16.01
CA ILE A 26 8.26 -20.38 15.51
C ILE A 26 7.85 -21.84 15.72
N LYS A 27 7.46 -22.22 16.95
CA LYS A 27 7.02 -23.58 17.25
C LYS A 27 5.80 -23.99 16.43
N LEU A 28 4.86 -23.08 16.17
CA LEU A 28 3.70 -23.35 15.33
C LEU A 28 4.12 -23.64 13.89
N ILE A 29 5.00 -22.81 13.31
CA ILE A 29 5.54 -23.01 11.95
C ILE A 29 6.31 -24.34 11.88
N ASP A 30 7.21 -24.58 12.83
CA ASP A 30 8.09 -25.76 12.82
C ASP A 30 7.31 -27.08 13.08
N LYS A 31 6.20 -27.04 13.84
CA LYS A 31 5.32 -28.19 14.10
C LYS A 31 4.39 -28.55 12.94
N GLN A 32 4.35 -27.79 11.84
CA GLN A 32 3.56 -28.08 10.62
C GLN A 32 3.99 -29.35 9.85
N GLY A 33 4.88 -30.16 10.42
CA GLY A 33 5.13 -31.54 10.02
C GLY A 33 4.01 -32.53 10.39
N VAL A 34 3.05 -32.16 11.25
CA VAL A 34 1.98 -33.03 11.74
C VAL A 34 0.60 -32.44 11.38
N SER A 35 -0.01 -32.94 10.30
CA SER A 35 -1.44 -32.88 9.90
C SER A 35 -2.25 -31.56 9.92
N ILE A 36 -1.71 -30.40 10.26
CA ILE A 36 -2.44 -29.12 10.30
C ILE A 36 -2.48 -28.48 8.90
N ASP A 37 -3.61 -27.86 8.53
CA ASP A 37 -3.73 -27.03 7.32
C ASP A 37 -2.66 -25.93 7.32
N ARG A 38 -1.63 -26.15 6.50
CA ARG A 38 -0.44 -25.29 6.39
C ARG A 38 -0.77 -23.88 5.91
N ASN A 39 -1.84 -23.74 5.13
CA ASN A 39 -2.21 -22.45 4.55
C ASN A 39 -2.93 -21.58 5.58
N GLY A 40 -3.89 -22.15 6.33
CA GLY A 40 -4.61 -21.42 7.37
C GLY A 40 -3.69 -20.84 8.45
N VAL A 41 -2.72 -21.62 8.95
CA VAL A 41 -1.76 -21.11 9.96
C VAL A 41 -0.86 -20.01 9.39
N ALA A 42 -0.41 -20.15 8.13
CA ALA A 42 0.40 -19.13 7.49
C ALA A 42 -0.38 -17.82 7.29
N GLU A 43 -1.65 -17.89 6.87
CA GLU A 43 -2.53 -16.74 6.74
C GLU A 43 -2.76 -16.04 8.08
N GLU A 44 -3.01 -16.80 9.14
CA GLU A 44 -3.18 -16.26 10.50
C GLU A 44 -1.94 -15.55 11.02
N ILE A 45 -0.76 -16.12 10.82
CA ILE A 45 0.53 -15.48 11.19
C ILE A 45 0.68 -14.18 10.42
N VAL A 46 0.44 -14.21 9.11
CA VAL A 46 0.58 -13.02 8.29
C VAL A 46 -0.41 -11.94 8.74
N ARG A 47 -1.69 -12.28 8.95
CA ARG A 47 -2.73 -11.37 9.43
C ARG A 47 -2.36 -10.76 10.78
N LEU A 48 -1.89 -11.58 11.72
CA LEU A 48 -1.47 -11.11 13.04
C LEU A 48 -0.36 -10.06 12.93
N PHE A 49 0.67 -10.31 12.12
CA PHE A 49 1.85 -9.44 12.05
C PHE A 49 1.65 -8.20 11.18
N THR A 50 0.65 -8.19 10.30
CA THR A 50 0.30 -7.05 9.44
C THR A 50 -0.95 -6.30 9.88
N ALA A 51 -1.65 -6.78 10.91
CA ALA A 51 -2.77 -6.06 11.52
C ALA A 51 -2.33 -4.67 11.98
N ASN A 52 -3.13 -3.66 11.64
CA ASN A 52 -2.86 -2.29 12.02
C ASN A 52 -3.14 -2.11 13.52
N CYS A 53 -2.24 -1.41 14.22
CA CYS A 53 -2.37 -1.02 15.61
C CYS A 53 -1.97 0.45 15.75
N ASN A 54 -2.29 1.08 16.88
CA ASN A 54 -1.84 2.45 17.12
C ASN A 54 -0.31 2.50 17.13
N GLY A 55 0.27 3.36 16.27
CA GLY A 55 1.72 3.45 16.07
C GLY A 55 2.31 2.47 15.04
N GLY A 56 1.49 1.68 14.34
CA GLY A 56 1.89 0.81 13.23
C GLY A 56 1.67 -0.69 13.49
N THR A 57 2.14 -1.53 12.56
CA THR A 57 1.94 -2.99 12.63
C THR A 57 3.01 -3.69 13.46
N LEU A 58 2.71 -4.89 14.00
CA LEU A 58 3.68 -5.72 14.75
C LEU A 58 4.99 -5.92 13.97
N ILE A 59 4.90 -6.18 12.66
CA ILE A 59 6.09 -6.36 11.83
C ILE A 59 6.94 -5.08 11.73
N THR A 60 6.30 -3.91 11.71
CA THR A 60 6.99 -2.62 11.67
C THR A 60 7.74 -2.36 12.98
N TRP A 61 7.11 -2.65 14.11
CA TRP A 61 7.74 -2.55 15.42
C TRP A 61 8.90 -3.53 15.60
N LEU A 62 8.74 -4.78 15.18
CA LEU A 62 9.84 -5.75 15.12
C LEU A 62 10.97 -5.27 14.21
N GLY A 63 10.68 -4.48 13.18
CA GLY A 63 11.68 -3.82 12.35
C GLY A 63 12.43 -2.68 13.05
N LYS A 64 11.85 -2.06 14.09
CA LYS A 64 12.41 -0.89 14.79
C LYS A 64 13.22 -1.24 16.04
N ILE A 65 12.98 -2.39 16.65
CA ILE A 65 13.62 -2.76 17.93
C ILE A 65 15.09 -3.11 17.75
N ASP A 66 15.93 -2.42 18.52
CA ASP A 66 17.36 -2.63 18.69
C ASP A 66 17.62 -3.18 20.10
N ASP A 67 17.28 -4.45 20.32
CA ASP A 67 17.44 -5.12 21.62
C ASP A 67 18.16 -6.47 21.49
N LYS A 68 18.41 -7.12 22.64
CA LYS A 68 19.09 -8.43 22.73
C LYS A 68 18.27 -9.60 22.15
N SER A 69 17.06 -9.39 21.62
CA SER A 69 16.21 -10.44 21.03
C SER A 69 16.56 -10.77 19.57
N ASP A 70 17.65 -10.21 19.04
CA ASP A 70 18.18 -10.45 17.70
C ASP A 70 18.19 -11.92 17.29
N GLN A 71 18.55 -12.83 18.20
CA GLN A 71 18.57 -14.26 17.89
C GLN A 71 17.16 -14.83 17.70
N THR A 72 16.20 -14.48 18.55
CA THR A 72 14.80 -14.92 18.43
C THR A 72 14.18 -14.38 17.14
N ILE A 73 14.47 -13.13 16.79
CA ILE A 73 13.97 -12.52 15.55
C ILE A 73 14.62 -13.18 14.32
N LYS A 74 15.92 -13.49 14.36
CA LYS A 74 16.60 -14.28 13.30
C LYS A 74 15.99 -15.67 13.14
N SER A 75 15.76 -16.38 14.24
CA SER A 75 15.06 -17.68 14.21
C SER A 75 13.66 -17.56 13.62
N PHE A 76 12.91 -16.51 13.99
CA PHE A 76 11.59 -16.24 13.42
C PHE A 76 11.64 -15.99 11.92
N MET A 77 12.55 -15.15 11.44
CA MET A 77 12.75 -14.93 10.00
C MET A 77 13.08 -16.23 9.27
N ASN A 78 13.95 -17.08 9.83
CA ASN A 78 14.29 -18.37 9.24
C ASN A 78 13.07 -19.31 9.15
N SER A 79 12.24 -19.38 10.20
CA SER A 79 11.00 -20.17 10.16
C SER A 79 10.01 -19.61 9.12
N LEU A 80 9.83 -18.29 9.03
CA LEU A 80 8.96 -17.66 8.02
C LEU A 80 9.42 -17.96 6.58
N MET A 81 10.72 -18.12 6.35
CA MET A 81 11.29 -18.44 5.02
C MET A 81 11.00 -19.86 4.54
N THR A 82 10.47 -20.74 5.40
CA THR A 82 10.17 -22.14 5.06
C THR A 82 8.93 -22.29 4.17
N SER A 83 8.02 -21.31 4.17
CA SER A 83 6.80 -21.29 3.36
C SER A 83 6.74 -20.07 2.44
N VAL A 84 6.23 -20.27 1.22
CA VAL A 84 6.05 -19.20 0.22
C VAL A 84 5.16 -18.09 0.76
N MET A 85 4.09 -18.44 1.50
CA MET A 85 3.11 -17.48 2.02
C MET A 85 3.72 -16.55 3.07
N THR A 86 4.56 -17.09 3.96
CA THR A 86 5.21 -16.34 5.04
C THR A 86 6.54 -15.71 4.62
N SER A 87 7.15 -16.15 3.52
CA SER A 87 8.44 -15.62 3.05
C SER A 87 8.39 -14.10 2.75
N LYS A 88 7.27 -13.58 2.24
CA LYS A 88 7.09 -12.14 2.01
C LYS A 88 7.12 -11.35 3.34
N LEU A 89 6.62 -11.93 4.43
CA LEU A 89 6.72 -11.35 5.77
C LEU A 89 8.17 -11.35 6.28
N ALA A 90 8.91 -12.44 6.02
CA ALA A 90 10.33 -12.51 6.33
C ALA A 90 11.12 -11.44 5.56
N TYR A 91 10.87 -11.28 4.27
CA TYR A 91 11.52 -10.25 3.45
C TYR A 91 11.22 -8.84 3.94
N ARG A 92 9.96 -8.57 4.33
CA ARG A 92 9.58 -7.29 4.94
C ARG A 92 10.35 -7.04 6.23
N LEU A 93 10.35 -7.99 7.15
CA LEU A 93 11.08 -7.83 8.42
C LEU A 93 12.58 -7.62 8.18
N LEU A 94 13.13 -8.38 7.24
CA LEU A 94 14.53 -8.30 6.86
C LEU A 94 14.88 -6.95 6.26
N SER A 95 14.02 -6.36 5.41
CA SER A 95 14.24 -5.04 4.82
C SER A 95 14.15 -3.90 5.84
N LEU A 96 13.32 -4.06 6.88
CA LEU A 96 13.16 -3.10 7.97
C LEU A 96 14.30 -3.15 8.99
N ARG A 97 14.83 -4.35 9.28
CA ARG A 97 15.90 -4.57 10.25
C ARG A 97 17.28 -4.36 9.68
N SER A 98 17.53 -4.93 8.49
CA SER A 98 18.84 -4.83 7.87
C SER A 98 18.83 -3.92 6.66
N THR A 99 19.70 -2.93 6.76
CA THR A 99 20.18 -2.15 5.63
C THR A 99 21.47 -2.73 5.07
N ASP A 100 22.12 -3.64 5.79
CA ASP A 100 23.34 -4.31 5.35
C ASP A 100 22.97 -5.64 4.70
N PHE A 101 23.22 -5.73 3.41
CA PHE A 101 22.84 -6.92 2.72
C PHE A 101 23.78 -8.12 2.97
N ASP A 102 24.97 -7.93 3.55
CA ASP A 102 25.78 -9.09 3.98
C ASP A 102 25.08 -9.82 5.13
N ASP A 103 24.45 -9.07 6.06
CA ASP A 103 23.60 -9.64 7.11
C ASP A 103 22.38 -10.35 6.50
N ILE A 104 21.80 -9.76 5.44
CA ILE A 104 20.69 -10.35 4.68
C ILE A 104 21.12 -11.67 4.05
N HIS A 105 22.30 -11.70 3.42
CA HIS A 105 22.85 -12.92 2.85
C HIS A 105 23.07 -14.00 3.92
N GLN A 106 23.62 -13.66 5.08
CA GLN A 106 23.79 -14.62 6.18
C GLN A 106 22.46 -15.21 6.65
N ILE A 107 21.41 -14.38 6.74
CA ILE A 107 20.07 -14.82 7.14
C ILE A 107 19.43 -15.70 6.05
N LEU A 108 19.46 -15.27 4.78
CA LEU A 108 18.88 -16.02 3.66
C LEU A 108 19.58 -17.35 3.41
N ARG A 109 20.88 -17.44 3.68
CA ARG A 109 21.66 -18.69 3.58
C ARG A 109 21.30 -19.69 4.68
N GLY A 110 20.80 -19.22 5.82
CA GLY A 110 20.49 -20.05 6.99
C GLY A 110 21.71 -20.83 7.51
N SER A 111 21.45 -21.95 8.18
CA SER A 111 22.51 -22.85 8.69
C SER A 111 23.09 -23.72 7.57
N ASN A 112 24.12 -23.25 6.88
CA ASN A 112 25.11 -23.93 6.00
C ASN A 112 24.69 -25.07 5.00
N ASN A 113 23.44 -25.52 4.96
CA ASN A 113 23.00 -26.74 4.25
C ASN A 113 21.96 -26.46 3.14
N ILE A 114 21.70 -25.19 2.80
CA ILE A 114 20.79 -24.86 1.68
C ILE A 114 21.56 -25.03 0.36
N PRO A 115 21.04 -25.81 -0.62
CA PRO A 115 21.64 -25.94 -1.94
C PRO A 115 21.83 -24.58 -2.61
N LYS A 116 22.86 -24.49 -3.47
CA LYS A 116 23.27 -23.22 -4.09
C LYS A 116 22.11 -22.55 -4.85
N GLU A 117 21.38 -23.36 -5.59
CA GLU A 117 20.25 -22.96 -6.43
C GLU A 117 19.08 -22.42 -5.60
N LYS A 118 18.90 -22.94 -4.39
CA LYS A 118 17.79 -22.57 -3.51
C LYS A 118 18.05 -21.21 -2.83
N TRP A 119 19.29 -20.92 -2.43
CA TRP A 119 19.60 -19.61 -1.86
C TRP A 119 19.60 -18.50 -2.91
N GLU A 120 20.07 -18.78 -4.14
CA GLU A 120 20.00 -17.83 -5.26
C GLU A 120 18.58 -17.35 -5.49
N LEU A 121 17.64 -18.31 -5.53
CA LEU A 121 16.22 -18.02 -5.66
C LEU A 121 15.71 -17.14 -4.52
N TYR A 122 16.13 -17.38 -3.27
CA TYR A 122 15.76 -16.52 -2.14
C TYR A 122 16.35 -15.12 -2.25
N LEU A 123 17.60 -14.97 -2.68
CA LEU A 123 18.21 -13.66 -2.92
C LEU A 123 17.44 -12.90 -4.00
N PHE A 124 17.14 -13.54 -5.13
CA PHE A 124 16.36 -12.91 -6.21
C PHE A 124 14.95 -12.54 -5.76
N ASN A 125 14.27 -13.42 -5.03
CA ASN A 125 12.93 -13.12 -4.51
C ASN A 125 12.95 -11.97 -3.50
N TYR A 126 13.96 -11.93 -2.63
CA TYR A 126 14.15 -10.83 -1.70
C TYR A 126 14.43 -9.52 -2.46
N ALA A 127 15.33 -9.55 -3.45
CA ALA A 127 15.69 -8.38 -4.26
C ALA A 127 14.47 -7.84 -5.03
N VAL A 128 13.67 -8.72 -5.65
CA VAL A 128 12.40 -8.37 -6.28
C VAL A 128 11.44 -7.76 -5.27
N TYR A 129 11.30 -8.38 -4.10
CA TYR A 129 10.41 -7.90 -3.05
C TYR A 129 10.76 -6.48 -2.61
N ILE A 130 12.02 -6.19 -2.31
CA ILE A 130 12.43 -4.86 -1.86
C ILE A 130 12.43 -3.83 -2.99
N HIS A 131 12.70 -4.24 -4.23
CA HIS A 131 12.76 -3.30 -5.35
C HIS A 131 11.37 -2.88 -5.82
N PHE A 132 10.44 -3.83 -5.89
CA PHE A 132 9.07 -3.61 -6.35
C PHE A 132 8.05 -3.67 -5.21
N ASN A 133 8.44 -3.33 -3.97
CA ASN A 133 7.51 -3.38 -2.84
C ASN A 133 6.28 -2.49 -3.10
N PHE A 134 5.09 -2.96 -2.73
CA PHE A 134 3.86 -2.16 -2.89
C PHE A 134 3.79 -1.01 -1.87
N ILE A 135 4.43 -1.20 -0.72
CA ILE A 135 4.66 -0.17 0.29
C ILE A 135 5.84 0.69 -0.20
N GLU A 136 5.52 1.84 -0.79
CA GLU A 136 6.48 2.63 -1.55
C GLU A 136 7.72 3.01 -0.77
N HIS A 137 7.50 3.42 0.47
CA HIS A 137 8.54 3.96 1.33
C HIS A 137 9.41 2.87 1.97
N GLU A 138 8.94 1.62 1.95
CA GLU A 138 9.73 0.43 2.28
C GLU A 138 10.54 -0.10 1.08
N ALA A 139 10.24 0.34 -0.15
CA ALA A 139 10.97 -0.07 -1.33
C ALA A 139 12.40 0.51 -1.34
N LYS A 140 13.35 -0.27 -1.84
CA LYS A 140 14.74 0.12 -2.07
C LYS A 140 14.98 0.10 -3.56
N SER A 141 15.19 1.26 -4.19
CA SER A 141 15.25 1.35 -5.65
C SER A 141 16.67 1.56 -6.18
N PHE A 142 17.60 2.07 -5.37
CA PHE A 142 18.87 2.59 -5.88
C PHE A 142 20.05 1.65 -5.65
N SER A 143 20.04 0.88 -4.57
CA SER A 143 21.17 -0.02 -4.25
C SER A 143 20.97 -1.49 -4.62
N VAL A 144 19.75 -1.90 -4.96
CA VAL A 144 19.42 -3.33 -5.17
C VAL A 144 20.26 -3.96 -6.28
N VAL A 145 20.23 -3.40 -7.49
CA VAL A 145 20.93 -3.99 -8.64
C VAL A 145 22.46 -4.04 -8.44
N PRO A 146 23.15 -2.93 -8.07
CA PRO A 146 24.58 -2.96 -7.78
C PRO A 146 24.95 -3.96 -6.68
N TYR A 147 24.09 -4.10 -5.68
CA TYR A 147 24.31 -5.02 -4.58
C TYR A 147 24.17 -6.48 -5.00
N VAL A 148 23.05 -6.86 -5.63
CA VAL A 148 22.84 -8.24 -6.09
C VAL A 148 23.97 -8.65 -7.03
N HIS A 149 24.40 -7.75 -7.91
CA HIS A 149 25.61 -7.94 -8.71
C HIS A 149 26.86 -8.22 -7.85
N SER A 150 27.12 -7.42 -6.80
CA SER A 150 28.27 -7.62 -5.91
C SER A 150 28.27 -9.00 -5.25
N VAL A 151 27.11 -9.46 -4.75
CA VAL A 151 26.97 -10.80 -4.15
C VAL A 151 27.22 -11.89 -5.17
N LEU A 152 26.54 -11.82 -6.31
CA LEU A 152 26.70 -12.82 -7.36
C LEU A 152 28.14 -12.86 -7.87
N ARG A 153 28.83 -11.73 -7.96
CA ARG A 153 30.24 -11.70 -8.33
C ARG A 153 31.11 -12.41 -7.28
N ASN A 154 30.97 -12.01 -6.01
CA ASN A 154 31.82 -12.51 -4.92
C ASN A 154 31.63 -14.01 -4.68
N HIS A 155 30.39 -14.51 -4.78
CA HIS A 155 30.09 -15.91 -4.47
C HIS A 155 30.31 -16.86 -5.65
N PHE A 156 30.19 -16.38 -6.88
CA PHE A 156 30.30 -17.24 -8.06
C PHE A 156 31.68 -17.14 -8.71
N LYS A 157 32.48 -16.15 -8.32
CA LYS A 157 33.77 -15.82 -8.94
C LYS A 157 33.65 -15.64 -10.46
N ASN A 158 32.45 -15.27 -10.93
CA ASN A 158 32.18 -15.05 -12.33
C ASN A 158 32.75 -13.69 -12.74
N ASN A 159 33.31 -13.60 -13.95
CA ASN A 159 33.52 -12.30 -14.59
C ASN A 159 32.17 -11.70 -15.04
N GLU A 160 32.19 -10.43 -15.42
CA GLU A 160 30.99 -9.70 -15.83
C GLU A 160 30.28 -10.38 -17.02
N GLU A 161 31.03 -10.95 -17.98
CA GLU A 161 30.50 -11.68 -19.13
C GLU A 161 29.77 -12.98 -18.76
N GLN A 162 30.35 -13.80 -17.87
CA GLN A 162 29.75 -15.03 -17.36
C GLN A 162 28.48 -14.73 -16.56
N LEU A 163 28.52 -13.68 -15.74
CA LEU A 163 27.34 -13.24 -15.00
C LEU A 163 26.22 -12.80 -15.94
N LYS A 164 26.55 -12.03 -16.99
CA LYS A 164 25.58 -11.65 -18.02
C LYS A 164 24.94 -12.88 -18.67
N GLN A 165 25.74 -13.86 -19.10
CA GLN A 165 25.21 -15.10 -19.70
C GLN A 165 24.26 -15.84 -18.76
N HIS A 166 24.62 -15.97 -17.48
CA HIS A 166 23.78 -16.60 -16.47
C HIS A 166 22.45 -15.85 -16.28
N LEU A 167 22.49 -14.52 -16.16
CA LEU A 167 21.29 -13.68 -16.04
C LEU A 167 20.41 -13.77 -17.29
N SER A 168 20.99 -13.76 -18.49
CA SER A 168 20.26 -13.93 -19.74
C SER A 168 19.61 -15.31 -19.85
N ALA A 169 20.28 -16.37 -19.39
CA ALA A 169 19.70 -17.72 -19.36
C ALA A 169 18.52 -17.80 -18.36
N ALA A 170 18.66 -17.23 -17.17
CA ALA A 170 17.58 -17.13 -16.19
C ALA A 170 16.40 -16.29 -16.72
N ARG A 171 16.69 -15.22 -17.47
CA ARG A 171 15.67 -14.39 -18.11
C ARG A 171 14.92 -15.14 -19.20
N ALA A 172 15.62 -15.94 -20.01
CA ALA A 172 15.04 -16.77 -21.06
C ALA A 172 14.17 -17.90 -20.49
N SER A 173 14.59 -18.54 -19.39
CA SER A 173 13.82 -19.62 -18.75
C SER A 173 12.48 -19.13 -18.20
N LEU A 174 12.42 -17.88 -17.71
CA LEU A 174 11.15 -17.26 -17.34
C LEU A 174 10.26 -17.01 -18.58
N SER A 175 10.82 -16.60 -19.72
CA SER A 175 10.05 -16.36 -20.95
C SER A 175 9.47 -17.62 -21.59
N LEU A 176 10.14 -18.77 -21.47
CA LEU A 176 9.72 -20.05 -22.09
C LEU A 176 8.42 -20.63 -21.53
N VAL A 177 7.99 -20.21 -20.34
CA VAL A 177 6.67 -20.54 -19.81
C VAL A 177 5.64 -19.74 -20.61
N LYS A 178 4.98 -20.42 -21.59
CA LYS A 178 3.93 -19.90 -22.50
C LYS A 178 3.42 -18.53 -22.08
N GLU A 179 3.76 -17.49 -22.84
CA GLU A 179 3.32 -16.13 -22.57
C GLU A 179 1.80 -16.11 -22.38
N ASN A 180 1.37 -15.96 -21.14
CA ASN A 180 -0.02 -15.73 -20.82
C ASN A 180 -0.36 -14.34 -21.35
N PRO A 181 -1.52 -14.12 -21.98
CA PRO A 181 -1.98 -12.78 -22.34
C PRO A 181 -1.86 -11.77 -21.18
N GLY A 182 -1.99 -12.23 -19.94
CA GLY A 182 -1.79 -11.43 -18.72
C GLY A 182 -0.41 -10.75 -18.59
N LEU A 183 0.68 -11.35 -19.07
CA LEU A 183 2.03 -10.77 -18.97
C LEU A 183 2.23 -9.54 -19.87
N TYR A 184 1.58 -9.49 -21.04
CA TYR A 184 1.58 -8.30 -21.89
C TYR A 184 0.83 -7.13 -21.26
N LEU A 185 -0.09 -7.42 -20.36
CA LEU A 185 -0.98 -6.44 -19.75
C LEU A 185 -0.34 -5.80 -18.51
N VAL A 186 0.48 -6.56 -17.77
CA VAL A 186 1.34 -6.02 -16.70
C VAL A 186 2.25 -4.89 -17.20
N LYS A 187 2.73 -4.96 -18.45
CA LYS A 187 3.53 -3.89 -19.08
C LYS A 187 2.76 -2.61 -19.38
N ARG A 188 1.42 -2.64 -19.40
CA ARG A 188 0.57 -1.47 -19.65
C ARG A 188 0.23 -0.70 -18.38
N PHE A 189 0.36 -1.32 -17.21
CA PHE A 189 0.07 -0.68 -15.95
C PHE A 189 1.21 0.26 -15.54
N SER A 190 0.85 1.40 -14.95
CA SER A 190 1.82 2.25 -14.27
C SER A 190 2.42 1.52 -13.06
N LYS A 191 3.56 2.00 -12.56
CA LYS A 191 4.16 1.46 -11.34
C LYS A 191 3.19 1.48 -10.16
N ASP A 192 2.40 2.54 -10.03
CA ASP A 192 1.45 2.69 -8.93
C ASP A 192 0.23 1.79 -9.08
N GLN A 193 -0.24 1.55 -10.30
CA GLN A 193 -1.25 0.53 -10.57
C GLN A 193 -0.73 -0.87 -10.21
N LEU A 194 0.50 -1.22 -10.59
CA LEU A 194 1.09 -2.51 -10.18
C LEU A 194 1.17 -2.67 -8.66
N ARG A 195 1.56 -1.60 -7.95
CA ARG A 195 1.55 -1.58 -6.48
C ARG A 195 0.14 -1.80 -5.92
N LEU A 196 -0.88 -1.15 -6.49
CA LEU A 196 -2.27 -1.35 -6.09
C LEU A 196 -2.72 -2.81 -6.27
N PHE A 197 -2.43 -3.43 -7.42
CA PHE A 197 -2.76 -4.84 -7.64
C PHE A 197 -2.09 -5.75 -6.61
N LYS A 198 -0.83 -5.48 -6.28
CA LYS A 198 -0.10 -6.24 -5.24
C LYS A 198 -0.70 -6.06 -3.86
N ALA A 199 -1.12 -4.84 -3.52
CA ALA A 199 -1.80 -4.57 -2.26
C ALA A 199 -3.15 -5.28 -2.20
N ALA A 200 -3.94 -5.22 -3.28
CA ALA A 200 -5.25 -5.88 -3.34
C ALA A 200 -5.16 -7.42 -3.27
N LEU A 201 -4.08 -8.00 -3.79
CA LEU A 201 -3.86 -9.44 -3.86
C LEU A 201 -2.93 -9.99 -2.77
N GLN A 202 -2.52 -9.16 -1.81
CA GLN A 202 -1.53 -9.59 -0.82
C GLN A 202 -2.11 -10.71 0.05
N PHE A 203 -3.36 -10.54 0.50
CA PHE A 203 -4.07 -11.46 1.38
C PHE A 203 -5.49 -11.75 0.91
N THR A 204 -6.02 -12.90 1.35
CA THR A 204 -7.38 -13.34 1.04
C THR A 204 -8.43 -12.32 1.51
N ASP A 205 -8.29 -11.79 2.73
CA ASP A 205 -9.23 -10.80 3.28
C ASP A 205 -9.25 -9.49 2.47
N GLN A 206 -8.07 -9.00 2.07
CA GLN A 206 -7.94 -7.81 1.22
C GLN A 206 -8.54 -8.04 -0.17
N THR A 207 -8.30 -9.23 -0.73
CA THR A 207 -8.88 -9.64 -2.01
C THR A 207 -10.42 -9.65 -1.94
N ILE A 208 -10.98 -10.19 -0.84
CA ILE A 208 -12.43 -10.21 -0.59
C ILE A 208 -12.97 -8.78 -0.45
N LEU A 209 -12.26 -7.93 0.29
CA LEU A 209 -12.64 -6.55 0.55
C LEU A 209 -12.71 -5.76 -0.78
N VAL A 210 -11.66 -5.81 -1.59
CA VAL A 210 -11.63 -5.15 -2.91
C VAL A 210 -12.70 -5.74 -3.84
N ARG A 211 -12.91 -7.06 -3.86
CA ARG A 211 -13.97 -7.71 -4.67
C ARG A 211 -15.35 -7.17 -4.30
N LYS A 212 -15.66 -7.06 -3.01
CA LYS A 212 -16.94 -6.53 -2.53
C LYS A 212 -17.12 -5.05 -2.89
N ALA A 213 -16.06 -4.25 -2.79
CA ALA A 213 -16.09 -2.85 -3.20
C ALA A 213 -16.35 -2.69 -4.71
N LEU A 214 -15.72 -3.51 -5.56
CA LEU A 214 -15.97 -3.50 -7.00
C LEU A 214 -17.40 -3.91 -7.35
N GLN A 215 -17.93 -4.92 -6.66
CA GLN A 215 -19.32 -5.33 -6.83
C GLN A 215 -20.30 -4.19 -6.46
N ALA A 216 -20.08 -3.53 -5.33
CA ALA A 216 -20.90 -2.42 -4.89
C ALA A 216 -20.78 -1.21 -5.84
N ASN A 217 -19.57 -0.92 -6.33
CA ASN A 217 -19.36 0.14 -7.33
C ASN A 217 -20.08 -0.15 -8.66
N ARG A 218 -20.14 -1.42 -9.09
CA ARG A 218 -20.96 -1.83 -10.25
C ARG A 218 -22.45 -1.61 -9.99
N GLN A 219 -22.94 -1.94 -8.79
CA GLN A 219 -24.34 -1.70 -8.40
C GLN A 219 -24.65 -0.20 -8.42
N ALA A 220 -23.79 0.64 -7.85
CA ALA A 220 -23.91 2.09 -7.90
C ALA A 220 -23.90 2.63 -9.34
N SER A 221 -22.99 2.13 -10.19
CA SER A 221 -22.95 2.49 -11.60
C SER A 221 -24.19 2.05 -12.37
N SER A 222 -24.75 0.89 -12.03
CA SER A 222 -26.00 0.37 -12.61
C SER A 222 -27.20 1.23 -12.20
N PHE A 223 -27.26 1.63 -10.93
CA PHE A 223 -28.28 2.53 -10.42
C PHE A 223 -28.19 3.91 -11.09
N ALA A 224 -26.98 4.50 -11.18
CA ALA A 224 -26.76 5.77 -11.85
C ALA A 224 -27.22 5.78 -13.31
N LYS A 225 -27.07 4.66 -14.04
CA LYS A 225 -27.56 4.51 -15.43
C LYS A 225 -29.09 4.49 -15.54
N LYS A 226 -29.80 4.14 -14.47
CA LYS A 226 -31.26 4.19 -14.42
C LYS A 226 -31.79 5.59 -14.13
N LEU A 227 -30.97 6.46 -13.53
CA LEU A 227 -31.34 7.85 -13.31
C LEU A 227 -31.44 8.57 -14.65
N VAL A 228 -32.53 9.30 -14.86
CA VAL A 228 -32.77 10.05 -16.09
C VAL A 228 -32.11 11.42 -15.96
N GLY A 229 -31.12 11.69 -16.80
CA GLY A 229 -30.47 13.00 -16.92
C GLY A 229 -29.18 13.16 -16.12
N GLU A 230 -28.25 13.95 -16.67
CA GLU A 230 -26.92 14.18 -16.09
C GLU A 230 -26.98 14.83 -14.70
N THR A 231 -28.00 15.67 -14.47
CA THR A 231 -28.19 16.32 -13.17
C THR A 231 -28.51 15.32 -12.06
N ALA A 232 -29.39 14.35 -12.30
CA ALA A 232 -29.71 13.32 -11.29
C ALA A 232 -28.50 12.44 -10.99
N VAL A 233 -27.70 12.09 -12.01
CA VAL A 233 -26.45 11.36 -11.84
C VAL A 233 -25.43 12.17 -11.03
N ALA A 234 -25.27 13.46 -11.31
CA ALA A 234 -24.37 14.34 -10.57
C ALA A 234 -24.81 14.48 -9.10
N THR A 235 -26.11 14.66 -8.84
CA THR A 235 -26.66 14.69 -7.48
C THR A 235 -26.39 13.38 -6.76
N PHE A 236 -26.63 12.23 -7.40
CA PHE A 236 -26.35 10.93 -6.80
C PHE A 236 -24.87 10.74 -6.44
N LYS A 237 -23.96 11.18 -7.32
CA LYS A 237 -22.51 11.16 -7.02
C LYS A 237 -22.16 12.06 -5.83
N SER A 238 -22.65 13.29 -5.81
CA SER A 238 -22.43 14.23 -4.70
C SER A 238 -23.02 13.73 -3.39
N MET A 239 -24.18 13.04 -3.44
CA MET A 239 -24.78 12.39 -2.29
C MET A 239 -23.89 11.27 -1.74
N LEU A 240 -23.25 10.46 -2.59
CA LEU A 240 -22.31 9.42 -2.14
C LEU A 240 -21.06 10.00 -1.47
N GLU A 241 -20.66 11.23 -1.78
CA GLU A 241 -19.54 11.91 -1.14
C GLU A 241 -19.88 12.46 0.26
N ASN A 242 -21.18 12.57 0.61
CA ASN A 242 -21.63 13.02 1.91
C ASN A 242 -21.81 11.82 2.88
N GLU A 243 -20.79 11.59 3.70
CA GLU A 243 -20.76 10.46 4.64
C GLU A 243 -21.94 10.43 5.62
N GLU A 244 -22.31 11.59 6.18
CA GLU A 244 -23.41 11.70 7.15
C GLU A 244 -24.75 11.33 6.50
N LEU A 245 -24.99 11.83 5.29
CA LEU A 245 -26.17 11.53 4.49
C LEU A 245 -26.24 10.05 4.10
N VAL A 246 -25.14 9.47 3.60
CA VAL A 246 -25.10 8.04 3.24
C VAL A 246 -25.38 7.16 4.44
N GLN A 247 -24.74 7.42 5.58
CA GLN A 247 -24.94 6.61 6.80
C GLN A 247 -26.37 6.74 7.33
N GLY A 248 -26.92 7.95 7.34
CA GLY A 248 -28.29 8.18 7.75
C GLY A 248 -29.30 7.48 6.84
N LEU A 249 -29.14 7.57 5.53
CA LEU A 249 -30.00 6.86 4.56
C LEU A 249 -29.84 5.35 4.68
N GLN A 250 -28.63 4.82 4.85
CA GLN A 250 -28.41 3.39 5.08
C GLN A 250 -29.16 2.91 6.33
N ALA A 251 -29.09 3.65 7.45
CA ALA A 251 -29.79 3.31 8.67
C ALA A 251 -31.31 3.26 8.47
N VAL A 252 -31.88 4.21 7.72
CA VAL A 252 -33.30 4.25 7.36
C VAL A 252 -33.68 3.07 6.46
N LEU A 253 -32.86 2.75 5.45
CA LEU A 253 -33.14 1.69 4.47
C LEU A 253 -32.88 0.26 4.98
N LEU A 254 -32.36 0.11 6.20
CA LEU A 254 -32.28 -1.17 6.91
C LEU A 254 -33.60 -1.54 7.61
N ASP A 255 -34.46 -0.55 7.89
CA ASP A 255 -35.75 -0.76 8.55
C ASP A 255 -36.89 -0.76 7.52
N ASN A 256 -37.57 -1.90 7.38
CA ASN A 256 -38.67 -2.05 6.42
C ASN A 256 -39.84 -1.09 6.71
N GLU A 257 -40.08 -0.77 7.98
CA GLU A 257 -41.17 0.15 8.36
C GLU A 257 -40.79 1.59 8.00
N ALA A 258 -39.55 1.97 8.26
CA ALA A 258 -39.00 3.27 7.85
C ALA A 258 -39.03 3.43 6.32
N VAL A 259 -38.71 2.39 5.56
CA VAL A 259 -38.82 2.39 4.08
C VAL A 259 -40.27 2.57 3.63
N ARG A 260 -41.23 1.91 4.30
CA ARG A 260 -42.67 2.02 3.97
C ARG A 260 -43.15 3.45 4.19
N LEU A 261 -42.80 4.03 5.32
CA LEU A 261 -43.10 5.42 5.67
C LEU A 261 -42.45 6.39 4.67
N LEU A 262 -41.17 6.22 4.37
CA LEU A 262 -40.45 7.05 3.40
C LEU A 262 -41.12 7.01 2.02
N LYS A 263 -41.56 5.84 1.57
CA LYS A 263 -42.32 5.71 0.31
C LYS A 263 -43.65 6.46 0.32
N ALA A 264 -44.37 6.45 1.44
CA ALA A 264 -45.63 7.18 1.57
C ALA A 264 -45.38 8.69 1.48
N ILE A 265 -44.41 9.20 2.24
CA ILE A 265 -44.02 10.61 2.24
C ILE A 265 -43.60 11.06 0.83
N MET A 266 -42.76 10.28 0.14
CA MET A 266 -42.26 10.63 -1.20
C MET A 266 -43.34 10.71 -2.28
N ARG A 267 -44.54 10.13 -2.05
CA ARG A 267 -45.67 10.24 -2.99
C ARG A 267 -46.47 11.52 -2.83
N GLU A 268 -46.45 12.13 -1.65
CA GLU A 268 -47.31 13.26 -1.29
C GLU A 268 -46.57 14.61 -1.35
N VAL A 269 -45.25 14.58 -1.23
CA VAL A 269 -44.41 15.77 -1.14
C VAL A 269 -44.09 16.36 -2.51
N ASN A 270 -44.34 17.66 -2.70
CA ASN A 270 -44.00 18.38 -3.95
C ASN A 270 -42.70 19.19 -3.88
N GLY A 271 -42.10 19.35 -2.70
CA GLY A 271 -40.80 19.99 -2.52
C GLY A 271 -40.29 19.93 -1.08
N VAL A 272 -39.07 20.41 -0.82
CA VAL A 272 -38.44 20.31 0.51
C VAL A 272 -39.26 21.01 1.62
N GLY A 273 -39.94 22.12 1.31
CA GLY A 273 -40.83 22.79 2.27
C GLY A 273 -42.02 21.92 2.68
N ASP A 274 -42.64 21.25 1.70
CA ASP A 274 -43.72 20.29 1.95
C ASP A 274 -43.20 19.06 2.70
N PHE A 275 -41.97 18.63 2.42
CA PHE A 275 -41.32 17.52 3.10
C PHE A 275 -41.26 17.76 4.61
N SER A 276 -40.65 18.87 5.03
CA SER A 276 -40.52 19.21 6.46
C SER A 276 -41.89 19.39 7.16
N LEU A 277 -42.87 19.98 6.46
CA LEU A 277 -44.23 20.15 6.99
C LEU A 277 -44.95 18.80 7.17
N LEU A 278 -44.86 17.92 6.18
CA LEU A 278 -45.51 16.61 6.21
C LEU A 278 -44.90 15.72 7.29
N LEU A 279 -43.58 15.79 7.46
CA LEU A 279 -42.85 15.16 8.57
C LEU A 279 -43.31 15.67 9.95
N THR A 280 -43.54 16.98 10.08
CA THR A 280 -44.01 17.59 11.34
C THR A 280 -45.45 17.16 11.68
N ASN A 281 -46.34 17.09 10.68
CA ASN A 281 -47.74 16.70 10.87
C ASN A 281 -47.89 15.22 11.23
N LEU A 282 -47.07 14.35 10.64
CA LEU A 282 -47.07 12.92 10.95
C LEU A 282 -46.50 12.61 12.34
N GLY A 283 -45.63 13.47 12.88
CA GLY A 283 -44.98 13.26 14.18
C GLY A 283 -45.93 13.11 15.37
N ALA A 284 -47.19 13.56 15.25
CA ALA A 284 -48.21 13.42 16.30
C ALA A 284 -48.83 12.01 16.39
N GLU A 285 -48.79 11.22 15.30
CA GLU A 285 -49.37 9.87 15.22
C GLU A 285 -48.31 8.76 15.21
N MET A 286 -47.03 9.15 15.16
CA MET A 286 -45.89 8.24 15.04
C MET A 286 -45.46 7.63 16.37
N ASN A 287 -44.95 6.41 16.31
CA ASN A 287 -44.24 5.82 17.44
C ASN A 287 -42.83 6.42 17.58
N SER A 288 -42.21 6.25 18.75
CA SER A 288 -40.88 6.82 19.05
C SER A 288 -39.78 6.52 18.02
N LYS A 289 -39.86 5.36 17.34
CA LYS A 289 -38.88 4.93 16.34
C LYS A 289 -39.09 5.64 14.99
N GLU A 290 -40.35 5.83 14.61
CA GLU A 290 -40.72 6.60 13.41
C GLU A 290 -40.35 8.08 13.56
N VAL A 291 -40.57 8.67 14.75
CA VAL A 291 -40.14 10.04 15.07
C VAL A 291 -38.63 10.20 14.91
N GLU A 292 -37.82 9.24 15.37
CA GLU A 292 -36.37 9.26 15.22
C GLU A 292 -35.94 9.22 13.75
N VAL A 293 -36.54 8.32 12.96
CA VAL A 293 -36.30 8.20 11.51
C VAL A 293 -36.65 9.50 10.77
N VAL A 294 -37.81 10.06 11.07
CA VAL A 294 -38.30 11.30 10.47
C VAL A 294 -37.40 12.49 10.80
N THR A 295 -36.99 12.61 12.05
CA THR A 295 -36.09 13.69 12.48
C THR A 295 -34.75 13.60 11.78
N LYS A 296 -34.20 12.39 11.63
CA LYS A 296 -32.96 12.15 10.88
C LYS A 296 -33.12 12.52 9.40
N LEU A 297 -34.22 12.11 8.76
CA LEU A 297 -34.45 12.42 7.34
C LEU A 297 -34.62 13.92 7.08
N ASP A 298 -35.34 14.64 7.94
CA ASP A 298 -35.48 16.10 7.85
C ASP A 298 -34.12 16.81 7.96
N GLN A 299 -33.26 16.36 8.86
CA GLN A 299 -31.91 16.90 9.03
C GLN A 299 -31.01 16.64 7.83
N LEU A 300 -31.22 15.53 7.12
CA LEU A 300 -30.35 15.07 6.04
C LEU A 300 -30.77 15.57 4.65
N ILE A 301 -32.08 15.74 4.40
CA ILE A 301 -32.61 16.13 3.09
C ILE A 301 -32.89 17.64 3.08
N LYS A 302 -31.89 18.42 2.69
CA LYS A 302 -31.95 19.89 2.72
C LYS A 302 -32.14 20.56 1.35
N ASP A 303 -32.02 19.81 0.26
CA ASP A 303 -32.10 20.35 -1.09
C ASP A 303 -33.06 19.56 -1.98
N GLU A 304 -33.65 20.27 -2.94
CA GLU A 304 -34.67 19.75 -3.84
C GLU A 304 -34.15 18.62 -4.73
N LYS A 305 -32.86 18.65 -5.09
CA LYS A 305 -32.28 17.64 -5.98
C LYS A 305 -32.14 16.30 -5.27
N THR A 306 -31.70 16.31 -4.01
CA THR A 306 -31.63 15.11 -3.16
C THR A 306 -33.02 14.53 -2.91
N LEU A 307 -34.02 15.39 -2.68
CA LEU A 307 -35.42 14.97 -2.53
C LEU A 307 -35.94 14.28 -3.80
N GLU A 308 -35.74 14.88 -4.97
CA GLU A 308 -36.16 14.30 -6.26
C GLU A 308 -35.45 12.97 -6.58
N LEU A 309 -34.17 12.87 -6.23
CA LEU A 309 -33.41 11.62 -6.33
C LEU A 309 -34.02 10.53 -5.45
N LEU A 310 -34.41 10.86 -4.22
CA LEU A 310 -35.08 9.91 -3.31
C LEU A 310 -36.46 9.51 -3.83
N LYS A 311 -37.27 10.43 -4.35
CA LYS A 311 -38.55 10.10 -4.99
C LYS A 311 -38.35 9.07 -6.11
N THR A 312 -37.39 9.32 -6.99
CA THR A 312 -37.02 8.41 -8.09
C THR A 312 -36.58 7.04 -7.56
N SER A 313 -35.82 7.03 -6.46
CA SER A 313 -35.32 5.80 -5.84
C SER A 313 -36.41 4.98 -5.15
N MET A 314 -37.49 5.63 -4.69
CA MET A 314 -38.54 5.03 -3.88
C MET A 314 -39.76 4.54 -4.69
N VAL A 315 -39.76 4.68 -6.02
CA VAL A 315 -40.89 4.33 -6.91
C VAL A 315 -41.37 2.88 -6.76
N ASP A 316 -40.43 1.93 -6.73
CA ASP A 316 -40.74 0.49 -6.68
C ASP A 316 -39.70 -0.29 -5.86
N ALA A 317 -39.99 -1.56 -5.57
CA ALA A 317 -39.11 -2.40 -4.74
C ALA A 317 -37.74 -2.68 -5.39
N SER A 318 -37.66 -2.77 -6.71
CA SER A 318 -36.40 -2.96 -7.45
C SER A 318 -35.54 -1.71 -7.34
N SER A 319 -36.12 -0.54 -7.54
CA SER A 319 -35.44 0.76 -7.43
C SER A 319 -34.89 1.00 -6.02
N VAL A 320 -35.67 0.68 -4.98
CA VAL A 320 -35.19 0.76 -3.58
C VAL A 320 -34.03 -0.19 -3.32
N THR A 321 -34.12 -1.43 -3.81
CA THR A 321 -33.05 -2.42 -3.63
C THR A 321 -31.76 -1.95 -4.30
N MET A 322 -31.85 -1.45 -5.53
CA MET A 322 -30.68 -0.92 -6.24
C MET A 322 -30.09 0.32 -5.57
N PHE A 323 -30.94 1.21 -5.05
CA PHE A 323 -30.48 2.38 -4.32
C PHE A 323 -29.77 2.00 -3.02
N LYS A 324 -30.33 1.05 -2.25
CA LYS A 324 -29.70 0.49 -1.06
C LYS A 324 -28.33 -0.11 -1.36
N ASP A 325 -28.26 -0.98 -2.36
CA ASP A 325 -27.00 -1.59 -2.81
C ASP A 325 -25.98 -0.53 -3.26
N ALA A 326 -26.46 0.53 -3.92
CA ALA A 326 -25.61 1.62 -4.38
C ALA A 326 -25.06 2.47 -3.24
N LEU A 327 -25.84 2.70 -2.18
CA LEU A 327 -25.38 3.38 -0.96
C LEU A 327 -24.34 2.56 -0.21
N GLU A 328 -24.40 1.22 -0.24
CA GLU A 328 -23.34 0.39 0.35
C GLU A 328 -21.98 0.60 -0.33
N SER A 329 -21.95 1.08 -1.58
CA SER A 329 -20.72 1.28 -2.35
C SER A 329 -19.72 2.15 -1.63
N GLU A 330 -20.12 3.32 -1.13
CA GLU A 330 -19.15 4.23 -0.50
C GLU A 330 -18.57 3.65 0.78
N GLY A 331 -19.40 3.01 1.61
CA GLY A 331 -18.91 2.31 2.81
C GLY A 331 -17.89 1.21 2.47
N ARG A 332 -18.11 0.46 1.38
CA ARG A 332 -17.15 -0.57 0.91
C ARG A 332 -15.88 0.05 0.34
N LEU A 333 -15.98 1.16 -0.39
CA LEU A 333 -14.82 1.88 -0.93
C LEU A 333 -13.98 2.48 0.21
N LYS A 334 -14.61 3.05 1.23
CA LYS A 334 -13.92 3.54 2.44
C LYS A 334 -13.13 2.43 3.14
N LEU A 335 -13.67 1.22 3.25
CA LEU A 335 -12.92 0.08 3.79
C LEU A 335 -11.68 -0.26 2.94
N VAL A 336 -11.74 -0.10 1.61
CA VAL A 336 -10.56 -0.30 0.74
C VAL A 336 -9.56 0.83 0.95
N ASP A 337 -10.04 2.07 1.03
CA ASP A 337 -9.20 3.25 1.25
C ASP A 337 -8.46 3.14 2.58
N ASP A 338 -9.13 2.74 3.66
CA ASP A 338 -8.54 2.52 4.98
C ASP A 338 -7.47 1.41 4.93
N MET A 339 -7.79 0.29 4.26
CA MET A 339 -6.87 -0.82 4.07
C MET A 339 -5.60 -0.37 3.32
N LEU A 340 -5.74 0.37 2.23
CA LEU A 340 -4.62 0.84 1.41
C LEU A 340 -3.80 1.93 2.14
N SER A 341 -4.48 2.87 2.79
CA SER A 341 -3.87 3.99 3.53
C SER A 341 -3.12 3.53 4.79
N SER A 342 -3.48 2.39 5.37
CA SER A 342 -2.78 1.81 6.53
C SER A 342 -1.29 1.53 6.30
N THR A 343 -0.87 1.51 5.03
CA THR A 343 0.51 1.27 4.63
C THR A 343 1.24 2.52 4.15
N GLU A 344 0.69 3.70 4.37
CA GLU A 344 1.23 4.97 3.88
C GLU A 344 1.83 5.82 4.99
N LEU A 345 2.72 6.75 4.59
CA LEU A 345 3.28 7.73 5.51
C LEU A 345 2.35 8.92 5.65
N ASP A 346 2.33 9.51 6.84
CA ASP A 346 1.85 10.88 7.03
C ASP A 346 2.89 11.87 6.48
N SER A 347 2.91 11.97 5.14
CA SER A 347 3.86 12.81 4.41
C SER A 347 3.75 14.29 4.79
N ALA A 348 2.56 14.78 5.13
CA ALA A 348 2.34 16.18 5.51
C ALA A 348 3.01 16.50 6.84
N THR A 349 2.74 15.68 7.87
CA THR A 349 3.37 15.85 9.18
C THR A 349 4.90 15.71 9.10
N ILE A 350 5.40 14.75 8.35
CA ILE A 350 6.86 14.55 8.18
C ILE A 350 7.49 15.73 7.44
N LEU A 351 6.87 16.21 6.36
CA LEU A 351 7.35 17.37 5.59
C LEU A 351 7.41 18.61 6.48
N ASN A 352 6.33 18.91 7.23
CA ASN A 352 6.30 20.05 8.15
C ASN A 352 7.42 19.96 9.20
N GLY A 353 7.62 18.78 9.79
CA GLY A 353 8.72 18.53 10.73
C GLY A 353 10.13 18.68 10.12
N ILE A 354 10.28 18.47 8.81
CA ILE A 354 11.52 18.78 8.08
C ILE A 354 11.66 20.29 7.88
N LEU A 355 10.60 20.95 7.38
CA LEU A 355 10.58 22.37 7.07
C LEU A 355 10.81 23.24 8.31
N ASP A 356 10.33 22.84 9.48
CA ASP A 356 10.53 23.58 10.74
C ASP A 356 11.97 23.55 11.24
N ASN A 357 12.79 22.61 10.75
CA ASN A 357 14.19 22.52 11.12
C ASN A 357 15.09 23.14 10.05
N LYS A 358 15.50 24.40 10.26
CA LYS A 358 16.40 25.15 9.36
C LYS A 358 17.68 24.39 8.96
N LYS A 359 18.27 23.62 9.88
CA LYS A 359 19.48 22.85 9.60
C LYS A 359 19.21 21.67 8.66
N ARG A 360 18.07 20.99 8.82
CA ARG A 360 17.65 19.91 7.91
C ARG A 360 17.34 20.46 6.52
N VAL A 361 16.61 21.56 6.43
CA VAL A 361 16.29 22.22 5.16
C VAL A 361 17.56 22.61 4.40
N GLN A 362 18.49 23.30 5.05
CA GLN A 362 19.74 23.71 4.40
C GLN A 362 20.55 22.52 3.89
N PHE A 363 20.62 21.45 4.69
CA PHE A 363 21.28 20.23 4.28
C PHE A 363 20.61 19.60 3.04
N LEU A 364 19.29 19.45 3.06
CA LEU A 364 18.56 18.83 1.96
C LEU A 364 18.63 19.64 0.66
N LYS A 365 18.66 20.99 0.74
CA LYS A 365 18.96 21.85 -0.42
C LYS A 365 20.31 21.52 -1.05
N GLU A 366 21.35 21.42 -0.23
CA GLU A 366 22.72 21.12 -0.67
C GLU A 366 22.83 19.72 -1.33
N VAL A 367 22.02 18.77 -0.86
CA VAL A 367 21.92 17.42 -1.42
C VAL A 367 21.24 17.42 -2.79
N LEU A 368 20.19 18.21 -2.96
CA LEU A 368 19.37 18.26 -4.18
C LEU A 368 19.97 19.14 -5.28
N GLN A 369 21.04 19.89 -4.97
CA GLN A 369 21.63 20.86 -5.87
C GLN A 369 22.22 20.27 -7.16
N ASP A 370 22.70 19.02 -7.13
CA ASP A 370 23.25 18.36 -8.32
C ASP A 370 22.94 16.86 -8.38
N ASP A 371 22.87 16.34 -9.61
CA ASP A 371 22.51 14.95 -9.89
C ASP A 371 23.47 13.92 -9.25
N THR A 372 24.75 14.29 -9.04
CA THR A 372 25.75 13.39 -8.46
C THR A 372 25.52 13.21 -6.97
N ARG A 373 25.30 14.31 -6.24
CA ARG A 373 24.97 14.28 -4.80
C ARG A 373 23.63 13.63 -4.55
N LEU A 374 22.62 13.96 -5.36
CA LEU A 374 21.31 13.31 -5.28
C LEU A 374 21.42 11.80 -5.45
N LYS A 375 22.22 11.32 -6.41
CA LYS A 375 22.47 9.89 -6.62
C LYS A 375 23.16 9.22 -5.42
N LEU A 376 24.16 9.87 -4.83
CA LEU A 376 24.83 9.32 -3.65
C LEU A 376 23.92 9.33 -2.42
N PHE A 377 23.10 10.37 -2.25
CA PHE A 377 22.13 10.47 -1.17
C PHE A 377 21.04 9.41 -1.28
N ARG A 378 20.51 9.18 -2.48
CA ARG A 378 19.60 8.06 -2.79
C ARG A 378 20.19 6.71 -2.33
N SER A 379 21.47 6.47 -2.59
CA SER A 379 22.15 5.27 -2.09
C SER A 379 22.29 5.25 -0.56
N ALA A 380 22.56 6.40 0.06
CA ALA A 380 22.64 6.53 1.53
C ALA A 380 21.30 6.28 2.24
N LEU A 381 20.18 6.56 1.58
CA LEU A 381 18.86 6.25 2.10
C LEU A 381 18.56 4.74 2.08
N ASP A 382 19.20 3.95 1.21
CA ASP A 382 18.93 2.51 1.07
C ASP A 382 19.81 1.65 1.99
N ASP A 383 21.09 1.99 2.16
CA ASP A 383 22.03 1.16 2.93
C ASP A 383 23.22 1.88 3.60
N LYS A 384 23.86 1.17 4.55
CA LYS A 384 25.02 1.67 5.32
C LYS A 384 26.25 1.93 4.44
N ILE A 385 26.39 1.21 3.32
CA ILE A 385 27.53 1.39 2.41
C ILE A 385 27.35 2.71 1.67
N GLY A 386 26.15 2.99 1.19
CA GLY A 386 25.74 4.28 0.62
C GLY A 386 25.96 5.42 1.61
N VAL A 387 25.63 5.23 2.89
CA VAL A 387 25.92 6.23 3.94
C VAL A 387 27.43 6.51 4.02
N LYS A 388 28.29 5.48 4.04
CA LYS A 388 29.74 5.66 4.08
C LYS A 388 30.26 6.38 2.82
N MET A 389 29.78 5.98 1.64
CA MET A 389 30.18 6.60 0.38
C MET A 389 29.78 8.08 0.33
N PHE A 390 28.55 8.38 0.69
CA PHE A 390 28.04 9.74 0.67
C PHE A 390 28.72 10.62 1.71
N LYS A 391 28.92 10.13 2.96
CA LYS A 391 29.72 10.85 3.96
C LYS A 391 31.15 11.13 3.50
N SER A 392 31.77 10.21 2.77
CA SER A 392 33.12 10.42 2.22
C SER A 392 33.13 11.45 1.10
N ALA A 393 32.04 11.57 0.34
CA ALA A 393 31.87 12.60 -0.68
C ALA A 393 31.56 13.99 -0.07
N LEU A 394 30.94 14.04 1.12
CA LEU A 394 30.72 15.25 1.88
C LEU A 394 32.03 15.75 2.50
N LYS A 395 32.60 16.83 1.96
CA LYS A 395 33.81 17.47 2.51
C LYS A 395 33.54 18.27 3.80
N ASP A 396 32.29 18.67 4.06
CA ASP A 396 31.91 19.48 5.22
C ASP A 396 31.42 18.62 6.40
N LYS A 397 32.15 18.70 7.53
CA LYS A 397 31.80 18.03 8.79
C LYS A 397 30.45 18.46 9.38
N LYS A 398 29.98 19.68 9.10
CA LYS A 398 28.65 20.15 9.54
C LYS A 398 27.54 19.44 8.77
N LEU A 399 27.70 19.24 7.46
CA LEU A 399 26.77 18.47 6.64
C LEU A 399 26.72 17.00 7.05
N VAL A 400 27.87 16.41 7.41
CA VAL A 400 27.93 15.04 7.94
C VAL A 400 27.15 14.91 9.27
N LYS A 401 27.17 15.90 10.16
CA LYS A 401 26.31 15.84 11.37
C LYS A 401 24.82 15.99 11.05
N GLY A 402 24.49 16.80 10.04
CA GLY A 402 23.12 16.95 9.54
C GLY A 402 22.54 15.64 9.02
N ILE A 403 23.35 14.86 8.28
CA ILE A 403 22.91 13.57 7.74
C ILE A 403 22.61 12.54 8.82
N ASP A 404 23.41 12.49 9.89
CA ASP A 404 23.21 11.52 10.96
C ASP A 404 21.90 11.78 11.71
N ALA A 405 21.52 13.04 11.86
CA ALA A 405 20.24 13.41 12.46
C ALA A 405 19.04 13.01 11.59
N VAL A 406 19.15 13.13 10.26
CA VAL A 406 18.10 12.75 9.30
C VAL A 406 17.99 11.22 9.18
N LEU A 407 19.12 10.53 9.07
CA LEU A 407 19.17 9.08 8.87
C LEU A 407 18.85 8.27 10.14
N LYS A 408 18.91 8.89 11.32
CA LYS A 408 18.51 8.26 12.58
C LYS A 408 16.99 8.08 12.70
N ASP A 409 16.22 8.94 12.04
CA ASP A 409 14.75 8.87 12.05
C ASP A 409 14.26 8.05 10.86
N LYS A 410 13.78 6.82 11.12
CA LYS A 410 13.31 5.91 10.07
C LYS A 410 12.13 6.47 9.27
N ASN A 411 11.23 7.24 9.89
CA ASN A 411 10.09 7.82 9.18
C ASN A 411 10.56 8.90 8.21
N GLN A 412 11.56 9.71 8.60
CA GLN A 412 12.20 10.66 7.68
C GLN A 412 12.94 9.96 6.54
N VAL A 413 13.69 8.89 6.82
CA VAL A 413 14.36 8.10 5.77
C VAL A 413 13.35 7.57 4.76
N PHE A 414 12.26 6.97 5.24
CA PHE A 414 11.17 6.45 4.41
C PHE A 414 10.51 7.54 3.57
N PHE A 415 10.19 8.68 4.17
CA PHE A 415 9.65 9.84 3.44
C PHE A 415 10.63 10.33 2.36
N LEU A 416 11.91 10.48 2.71
CA LEU A 416 12.92 10.98 1.78
C LEU A 416 13.15 10.03 0.60
N ARG A 417 13.07 8.70 0.80
CA ARG A 417 13.12 7.73 -0.31
C ARG A 417 12.04 7.99 -1.35
N VAL A 418 10.82 8.33 -0.90
CA VAL A 418 9.70 8.69 -1.80
C VAL A 418 9.95 10.06 -2.42
N ALA A 419 10.27 11.07 -1.60
CA ALA A 419 10.47 12.45 -2.03
C ALA A 419 11.54 12.60 -3.11
N VAL A 420 12.59 11.78 -3.05
CA VAL A 420 13.67 11.80 -4.06
C VAL A 420 13.62 10.62 -5.02
N LYS A 421 12.52 9.88 -5.11
CA LYS A 421 12.45 8.64 -5.91
C LYS A 421 12.73 8.85 -7.39
N ASP A 422 12.11 9.87 -7.97
CA ASP A 422 12.26 10.26 -9.36
C ASP A 422 12.63 11.75 -9.48
N LYS A 423 12.99 12.17 -10.69
CA LYS A 423 13.43 13.56 -10.92
C LYS A 423 12.29 14.56 -10.73
N GLY A 424 11.05 14.21 -11.08
CA GLY A 424 9.89 15.09 -10.94
C GLY A 424 9.58 15.39 -9.48
N LEU A 425 9.48 14.34 -8.65
CA LEU A 425 9.28 14.49 -7.20
C LEU A 425 10.46 15.20 -6.53
N ALA A 426 11.71 14.89 -6.91
CA ALA A 426 12.87 15.55 -6.34
C ALA A 426 12.87 17.06 -6.62
N ASN A 427 12.44 17.47 -7.82
CA ASN A 427 12.32 18.89 -8.18
C ASN A 427 11.21 19.59 -7.38
N LEU A 428 10.04 18.97 -7.25
CA LEU A 428 8.94 19.51 -6.43
C LEU A 428 9.35 19.63 -4.95
N PHE A 429 10.06 18.61 -4.44
CA PHE A 429 10.59 18.63 -3.08
C PHE A 429 11.64 19.72 -2.90
N GLN A 430 12.53 19.91 -3.87
CA GLN A 430 13.49 21.00 -3.86
C GLN A 430 12.80 22.36 -3.82
N ALA A 431 11.78 22.59 -4.66
CA ALA A 431 11.00 23.83 -4.67
C ALA A 431 10.36 24.10 -3.29
N ALA A 432 9.73 23.09 -2.68
CA ALA A 432 9.14 23.20 -1.34
C ALA A 432 10.16 23.46 -0.22
N LEU A 433 11.45 23.13 -0.44
CA LEU A 433 12.53 23.50 0.47
C LEU A 433 13.00 24.94 0.23
N GLU A 434 13.05 25.38 -1.03
CA GLU A 434 13.63 26.64 -1.49
C GLU A 434 12.92 27.86 -0.91
N ASP A 435 11.62 27.94 -1.10
CA ASP A 435 10.76 28.81 -0.32
C ASP A 435 9.69 27.96 0.38
N LYS A 436 9.27 28.40 1.57
CA LYS A 436 8.13 27.79 2.26
C LYS A 436 6.82 28.36 1.71
N ASP A 437 6.77 28.74 0.44
CA ASP A 437 5.53 29.18 -0.16
C ASP A 437 4.52 28.04 -0.06
N THR A 438 3.31 28.42 0.32
CA THR A 438 2.20 27.50 0.52
C THR A 438 1.92 26.75 -0.78
N GLU A 439 2.10 27.41 -1.94
CA GLU A 439 1.90 26.79 -3.24
C GLU A 439 2.89 25.65 -3.54
N HIS A 440 4.20 25.83 -3.30
CA HIS A 440 5.19 24.78 -3.57
C HIS A 440 5.01 23.57 -2.65
N VAL A 441 4.69 23.82 -1.37
CA VAL A 441 4.38 22.77 -0.40
C VAL A 441 3.12 22.01 -0.80
N GLU A 442 2.05 22.71 -1.19
CA GLU A 442 0.80 22.10 -1.65
C GLU A 442 1.00 21.29 -2.93
N ASN A 443 1.76 21.81 -3.90
CA ASN A 443 2.05 21.11 -5.16
C ASN A 443 2.81 19.81 -4.92
N PHE A 444 3.81 19.82 -4.03
CA PHE A 444 4.53 18.61 -3.66
C PHE A 444 3.65 17.60 -2.92
N LEU A 445 2.85 18.06 -1.94
CA LEU A 445 1.92 17.19 -1.21
C LEU A 445 0.84 16.61 -2.13
N LYS A 446 0.34 17.37 -3.09
CA LYS A 446 -0.59 16.90 -4.12
C LYS A 446 0.03 15.79 -4.97
N ALA A 447 1.26 15.97 -5.43
CA ALA A 447 1.97 14.94 -6.19
C ALA A 447 2.21 13.65 -5.38
N LEU A 448 2.47 13.76 -4.07
CA LEU A 448 2.53 12.60 -3.17
C LEU A 448 1.15 11.96 -2.99
N ASN A 449 0.10 12.78 -2.85
CA ASN A 449 -1.28 12.33 -2.65
C ASN A 449 -1.77 11.53 -3.86
N GLU A 450 -1.50 11.99 -5.09
CA GLU A 450 -1.88 11.28 -6.32
C GLU A 450 -1.29 9.87 -6.42
N LYS A 451 -0.12 9.63 -5.82
CA LYS A 451 0.56 8.33 -5.78
C LYS A 451 0.10 7.40 -4.66
N LYS A 452 -0.74 7.90 -3.74
CA LYS A 452 -1.34 7.07 -2.68
C LYS A 452 -2.22 6.00 -3.28
N LEU A 453 -2.13 4.78 -2.77
CA LEU A 453 -2.82 3.62 -3.33
C LEU A 453 -4.34 3.79 -3.30
N ALA A 454 -4.89 4.45 -2.28
CA ALA A 454 -6.32 4.78 -2.22
C ALA A 454 -6.74 5.69 -3.40
N ASN A 455 -5.94 6.72 -3.69
CA ASN A 455 -6.21 7.63 -4.82
C ASN A 455 -5.99 6.95 -6.17
N VAL A 456 -4.97 6.10 -6.28
CA VAL A 456 -4.75 5.25 -7.46
C VAL A 456 -5.94 4.32 -7.67
N PHE A 457 -6.49 3.74 -6.60
CA PHE A 457 -7.68 2.90 -6.64
C PHE A 457 -8.89 3.68 -7.12
N ARG A 458 -9.19 4.84 -6.52
CA ARG A 458 -10.30 5.72 -6.94
C ARG A 458 -10.17 6.15 -8.40
N SER A 459 -8.96 6.52 -8.85
CA SER A 459 -8.69 6.84 -10.26
C SER A 459 -8.92 5.63 -11.17
N LEU A 460 -8.51 4.43 -10.73
CA LEU A 460 -8.67 3.20 -11.47
C LEU A 460 -10.14 2.88 -11.74
N LEU A 461 -11.03 3.18 -10.78
CA LEU A 461 -12.48 2.96 -10.92
C LEU A 461 -13.13 3.74 -12.07
N ASN A 462 -12.49 4.80 -12.55
CA ASN A 462 -12.96 5.59 -13.69
C ASN A 462 -12.56 4.98 -15.04
N GLU A 463 -11.66 4.01 -15.07
CA GLU A 463 -11.15 3.38 -16.29
C GLU A 463 -11.70 1.95 -16.44
N LYS A 464 -12.71 1.78 -17.30
CA LYS A 464 -13.40 0.49 -17.53
C LYS A 464 -12.45 -0.69 -17.76
N PHE A 465 -11.37 -0.46 -18.53
CA PHE A 465 -10.37 -1.49 -18.81
C PHE A 465 -9.63 -1.94 -17.54
N ASN A 466 -9.20 -1.00 -16.70
CA ASN A 466 -8.48 -1.32 -15.48
C ASN A 466 -9.39 -1.96 -14.43
N VAL A 467 -10.64 -1.52 -14.33
CA VAL A 467 -11.66 -2.14 -13.47
C VAL A 467 -11.84 -3.61 -13.82
N GLY A 468 -12.02 -3.94 -15.11
CA GLY A 468 -12.16 -5.32 -15.57
C GLY A 468 -10.95 -6.20 -15.20
N TRP A 469 -9.74 -5.63 -15.27
CA TRP A 469 -8.53 -6.31 -14.83
C TRP A 469 -8.48 -6.54 -13.33
N LEU A 470 -8.80 -5.52 -12.53
CA LEU A 470 -8.80 -5.65 -11.08
C LEU A 470 -9.87 -6.66 -10.62
N GLU A 471 -11.03 -6.69 -11.26
CA GLU A 471 -12.08 -7.68 -11.01
C GLU A 471 -11.64 -9.11 -11.33
N THR A 472 -10.92 -9.29 -12.44
CA THR A 472 -10.34 -10.58 -12.81
C THR A 472 -9.28 -10.98 -11.77
N ALA A 473 -8.44 -10.05 -11.36
CA ALA A 473 -7.40 -10.22 -10.35
C ALA A 473 -7.99 -10.65 -9.00
N VAL A 474 -8.98 -9.93 -8.49
CA VAL A 474 -9.57 -10.28 -7.18
C VAL A 474 -10.62 -11.39 -7.29
N GLY A 475 -10.92 -11.88 -8.50
CA GLY A 475 -11.90 -12.93 -8.77
C GLY A 475 -11.31 -14.34 -8.71
N THR A 476 -11.66 -15.16 -9.71
CA THR A 476 -11.26 -16.59 -9.80
C THR A 476 -9.80 -16.79 -10.19
N GLU A 477 -9.18 -15.79 -10.83
CA GLU A 477 -7.83 -15.89 -11.40
C GLU A 477 -6.74 -15.33 -10.47
N GLY A 478 -7.06 -14.90 -9.24
CA GLY A 478 -6.12 -14.18 -8.37
C GLY A 478 -4.78 -14.88 -8.16
N ARG A 479 -4.78 -16.20 -7.88
CA ARG A 479 -3.52 -16.97 -7.74
C ARG A 479 -2.68 -17.02 -9.02
N LYS A 480 -3.31 -16.95 -10.19
CA LYS A 480 -2.61 -16.92 -11.48
C LYS A 480 -2.04 -15.53 -11.72
N ILE A 481 -2.83 -14.49 -11.48
CA ILE A 481 -2.41 -13.10 -11.66
C ILE A 481 -1.27 -12.73 -10.70
N THR A 482 -1.32 -13.15 -9.43
CA THR A 482 -0.20 -12.97 -8.49
C THR A 482 1.09 -13.61 -9.01
N ARG A 483 1.00 -14.82 -9.59
CA ARG A 483 2.17 -15.49 -10.19
C ARG A 483 2.70 -14.75 -11.42
N ASP A 484 1.80 -14.21 -12.25
CA ASP A 484 2.18 -13.44 -13.43
C ASP A 484 2.84 -12.10 -13.04
N LEU A 485 2.35 -11.43 -11.98
CA LEU A 485 2.97 -10.24 -11.39
C LEU A 485 4.37 -10.56 -10.84
N ASP A 486 4.48 -11.55 -9.95
CA ASP A 486 5.77 -11.97 -9.36
C ASP A 486 6.79 -12.36 -10.45
N LYS A 487 6.33 -13.01 -11.53
CA LYS A 487 7.15 -13.36 -12.68
C LYS A 487 7.59 -12.13 -13.48
N SER A 488 6.69 -11.18 -13.73
CA SER A 488 7.00 -9.95 -14.46
C SER A 488 8.06 -9.12 -13.75
N GLU A 489 7.95 -8.97 -12.43
CA GLU A 489 8.92 -8.24 -11.62
C GLU A 489 10.30 -8.90 -11.61
N ARG A 490 10.36 -10.24 -11.55
CA ARG A 490 11.63 -10.98 -11.73
C ARG A 490 12.26 -10.68 -13.09
N CYS A 491 11.46 -10.66 -14.16
CA CYS A 491 11.95 -10.30 -15.49
C CYS A 491 12.48 -8.86 -15.53
N MET A 492 11.76 -7.90 -14.93
CA MET A 492 12.20 -6.50 -14.86
C MET A 492 13.53 -6.36 -14.10
N LEU A 493 13.66 -7.00 -12.93
CA LEU A 493 14.93 -6.97 -12.18
C LEU A 493 16.08 -7.58 -12.99
N LEU A 494 15.85 -8.71 -13.65
CA LEU A 494 16.88 -9.36 -14.48
C LEU A 494 17.29 -8.47 -15.65
N ASP A 495 16.34 -7.80 -16.30
CA ASP A 495 16.61 -6.86 -17.39
C ASP A 495 17.48 -5.69 -16.89
N GLU A 496 17.12 -5.07 -15.75
CA GLU A 496 17.92 -4.02 -15.11
C GLU A 496 19.33 -4.50 -14.71
N MET A 497 19.45 -5.72 -14.20
CA MET A 497 20.74 -6.31 -13.85
C MET A 497 21.62 -6.55 -15.08
N ILE A 498 21.05 -7.02 -16.19
CA ILE A 498 21.77 -7.22 -17.46
C ILE A 498 22.28 -5.87 -17.97
N GLU A 499 21.43 -4.84 -18.00
CA GLU A 499 21.82 -3.49 -18.40
C GLU A 499 22.94 -2.92 -17.52
N TYR A 500 22.85 -3.14 -16.21
CA TYR A 500 23.88 -2.72 -15.28
C TYR A 500 25.23 -3.40 -15.56
N VAL A 501 25.23 -4.73 -15.73
CA VAL A 501 26.44 -5.49 -16.07
C VAL A 501 27.04 -5.02 -17.40
N ASP A 502 26.21 -4.76 -18.41
CA ASP A 502 26.66 -4.21 -19.69
C ASP A 502 27.33 -2.85 -19.54
N SER A 503 26.80 -1.99 -18.66
CA SER A 503 27.41 -0.70 -18.35
C SER A 503 28.81 -0.86 -17.72
N LEU A 504 29.02 -1.90 -16.91
CA LEU A 504 30.32 -2.19 -16.29
C LEU A 504 31.32 -2.72 -17.31
N ILE A 505 30.90 -3.64 -18.18
CA ILE A 505 31.73 -4.17 -19.27
C ILE A 505 32.19 -3.03 -20.18
N LYS A 506 31.28 -2.14 -20.57
CA LYS A 506 31.60 -0.97 -21.40
C LYS A 506 32.62 -0.05 -20.72
N LYS A 507 32.44 0.26 -19.43
CA LYS A 507 33.40 1.07 -18.66
C LYS A 507 34.78 0.43 -18.55
N ARG A 508 34.85 -0.90 -18.45
CA ARG A 508 36.12 -1.63 -18.38
C ARG A 508 36.87 -1.58 -19.71
N ARG A 509 36.17 -1.76 -20.83
CA ARG A 509 36.72 -1.65 -22.19
C ARG A 509 37.16 -0.25 -22.59
N GLN A 510 36.66 0.78 -21.91
CA GLN A 510 37.09 2.17 -22.12
C GLN A 510 38.34 2.54 -21.31
N LYS A 511 38.69 1.72 -20.30
CA LYS A 511 39.81 1.98 -19.38
C LYS A 511 41.05 1.12 -19.65
N GLY A 512 40.89 0.04 -20.41
CA GLY A 512 42.00 -0.80 -20.91
C GLY A 512 42.03 -0.70 -22.41
#